data_AF-A0AAV8UL68-F1
#
_entry.id   AF-A0AAV8UL68-F1
#
_cell.length_a   1.000
_cell.length_b   1.000
_cell.length_c   1.000
_cell.angle_alpha   90.00
_cell.angle_beta   90.00
_cell.angle_gamma   90.00
#
_symmetry.space_group_name_H-M   'P 1'
#
loop_
_entity.id
_entity.type
_entity.pdbx_description
1 polymer ?
#
loop_
_entity_poly.entity_id
_entity_poly.type
_entity_poly.pdbx_seq_one_letter_code
_entity_poly.pdbx_strand_id
1 'polypeptide(L)'
;MDSDDSRDDHLMPRALYFDGQRPSEGPPQSAEEYLRQVHWEAQSMANVAVAETRERRQRESQADVSSQLARIEIPHTDEFFAKISEEQLKELLDEFEQVRRRLKAGERNFDHESRHSNLPKPENEAKWRRLCFEKQTSQRPTLTIVRQIDQKNACAALWHFEKWLREETLSAQEELACASLLSDSYRGEWLFALLATLETPLDADSYASMRSLLRMFSVAWKATESNGAEDVSASAVLSVFISILGKYFGQVES
;
A
#
# COMPACT_ATOMS: atom_id res chain seq x y z
N MET A 1 -32.28 -6.41 33.79
CA MET A 1 -31.02 -6.12 33.08
C MET A 1 -29.97 -6.99 33.73
N ASP A 2 -29.20 -7.72 32.92
CA ASP A 2 -27.87 -8.31 33.18
C ASP A 2 -27.76 -9.65 32.44
N SER A 3 -27.36 -9.52 31.17
CA SER A 3 -27.02 -10.63 30.28
C SER A 3 -25.81 -10.16 29.48
N ASP A 4 -24.65 -10.12 30.14
CA ASP A 4 -23.38 -9.75 29.49
C ASP A 4 -22.18 -10.64 29.93
N ASP A 5 -22.44 -11.76 30.62
CA ASP A 5 -21.37 -12.66 31.13
C ASP A 5 -20.92 -13.73 30.11
N SER A 6 -21.40 -13.66 28.86
CA SER A 6 -21.13 -14.69 27.83
C SER A 6 -19.93 -14.38 26.92
N ARG A 7 -19.29 -13.22 27.07
CA ARG A 7 -18.22 -12.77 26.17
C ARG A 7 -16.81 -13.15 26.62
N ASP A 8 -16.60 -13.44 27.90
CA ASP A 8 -15.26 -13.68 28.47
C ASP A 8 -14.76 -15.14 28.34
N ASP A 9 -15.65 -16.11 28.13
CA ASP A 9 -15.30 -17.54 28.05
C ASP A 9 -14.37 -17.88 26.85
N HIS A 10 -14.24 -17.01 25.85
CA HIS A 10 -13.38 -17.22 24.69
C HIS A 10 -11.94 -16.69 24.85
N LEU A 11 -11.71 -15.74 25.75
CA LEU A 11 -10.39 -15.16 25.99
C LEU A 11 -9.63 -15.92 27.08
N MET A 12 -10.36 -16.43 28.08
CA MET A 12 -9.83 -17.19 29.21
C MET A 12 -10.71 -18.42 29.47
N PRO A 13 -10.61 -19.48 28.65
CA PRO A 13 -11.44 -20.66 28.80
C PRO A 13 -11.18 -21.35 30.15
N ARG A 14 -12.25 -21.79 30.81
CA ARG A 14 -12.16 -22.50 32.09
C ARG A 14 -11.41 -23.82 31.92
N ALA A 15 -10.24 -23.93 32.54
CA ALA A 15 -9.42 -25.15 32.49
C ALA A 15 -9.89 -26.26 33.45
N LEU A 16 -10.64 -25.89 34.49
CA LEU A 16 -11.08 -26.81 35.55
C LEU A 16 -12.59 -26.74 35.72
N TYR A 17 -13.21 -27.88 36.01
CA TYR A 17 -14.64 -27.99 36.27
C TYR A 17 -15.01 -27.29 37.59
N PHE A 18 -16.16 -26.62 37.60
CA PHE A 18 -16.68 -25.88 38.73
C PHE A 18 -18.20 -26.06 38.83
N ASP A 19 -18.69 -26.36 40.03
CA ASP A 19 -20.07 -26.77 40.30
C ASP A 19 -21.00 -25.63 40.80
N GLY A 20 -20.47 -24.43 41.05
CA GLY A 20 -21.26 -23.25 41.42
C GLY A 20 -21.74 -23.21 42.88
N GLN A 21 -21.32 -24.14 43.73
CA GLN A 21 -21.82 -24.21 45.12
C GLN A 21 -21.11 -23.23 46.06
N ARG A 22 -21.81 -22.80 47.12
CA ARG A 22 -21.25 -21.91 48.16
C ARG A 22 -20.14 -22.64 48.95
N PRO A 23 -18.98 -22.00 49.21
CA PRO A 23 -17.89 -22.62 49.97
C PRO A 23 -18.23 -22.84 51.45
N SER A 24 -17.53 -23.79 52.09
CA SER A 24 -17.61 -24.04 53.53
C SER A 24 -16.85 -22.99 54.36
N GLU A 25 -17.31 -22.71 55.58
CA GLU A 25 -16.57 -21.86 56.53
C GLU A 25 -15.42 -22.67 57.17
N GLY A 26 -14.22 -22.60 56.60
CA GLY A 26 -13.02 -23.29 57.11
C GLY A 26 -11.95 -23.49 56.03
N PRO A 27 -10.77 -24.03 56.40
CA PRO A 27 -9.74 -24.37 55.41
C PRO A 27 -10.25 -25.48 54.46
N PRO A 28 -10.03 -25.36 53.14
CA PRO A 28 -10.55 -26.31 52.18
C PRO A 28 -9.89 -27.68 52.36
N GLN A 29 -10.69 -28.73 52.41
CA GLN A 29 -10.23 -30.11 52.56
C GLN A 29 -10.07 -30.82 51.20
N SER A 30 -10.54 -30.20 50.12
CA SER A 30 -10.47 -30.71 48.74
C SER A 30 -10.13 -29.61 47.72
N ALA A 31 -9.57 -30.00 46.57
CA ALA A 31 -9.25 -29.10 45.47
C ALA A 31 -10.49 -28.40 44.89
N GLU A 32 -11.63 -29.10 44.83
CA GLU A 32 -12.90 -28.52 44.37
C GLU A 32 -13.43 -27.47 45.35
N GLU A 33 -13.26 -27.71 46.65
CA GLU A 33 -13.63 -26.77 47.72
C GLU A 33 -12.76 -25.51 47.70
N TYR A 34 -11.48 -25.68 47.39
CA TYR A 34 -10.57 -24.57 47.14
C TYR A 34 -11.03 -23.74 45.92
N LEU A 35 -11.38 -24.38 44.80
CA LEU A 35 -11.89 -23.66 43.61
C LEU A 35 -13.19 -22.90 43.90
N ARG A 36 -14.07 -23.44 44.75
CA ARG A 36 -15.28 -22.74 45.24
C ARG A 36 -14.95 -21.50 46.05
N GLN A 37 -14.00 -21.60 46.96
CA GLN A 37 -13.59 -20.45 47.76
C GLN A 37 -12.95 -19.36 46.89
N VAL A 38 -12.08 -19.74 45.95
CA VAL A 38 -11.43 -18.80 45.02
C VAL A 38 -12.44 -18.11 44.09
N HIS A 39 -13.42 -18.84 43.54
CA HIS A 39 -14.45 -18.23 42.70
C HIS A 39 -15.30 -17.25 43.50
N TRP A 40 -15.68 -17.61 44.73
CA TRP A 40 -16.48 -16.75 45.59
C TRP A 40 -15.71 -15.50 46.04
N GLU A 41 -14.42 -15.64 46.36
CA GLU A 41 -13.52 -14.53 46.67
C GLU A 41 -13.31 -13.63 45.44
N ALA A 42 -13.05 -14.20 44.26
CA ALA A 42 -12.89 -13.44 43.01
C ALA A 42 -14.15 -12.67 42.62
N GLN A 43 -15.35 -13.25 42.83
CA GLN A 43 -16.64 -12.55 42.64
C GLN A 43 -16.84 -11.38 43.60
N SER A 44 -16.21 -11.43 44.78
CA SER A 44 -16.25 -10.33 45.76
C SER A 44 -15.21 -9.23 45.47
N MET A 45 -14.25 -9.49 44.59
CA MET A 45 -13.22 -8.54 44.17
C MET A 45 -13.68 -7.72 42.96
N ALA A 46 -13.13 -6.52 42.80
CA ALA A 46 -13.38 -5.70 41.61
C ALA A 46 -12.68 -6.31 40.38
N ASN A 47 -13.41 -6.51 39.28
CA ASN A 47 -12.87 -7.07 38.03
C ASN A 47 -11.74 -6.20 37.44
N VAL A 48 -11.80 -4.89 37.66
CA VAL A 48 -10.77 -3.94 37.23
C VAL A 48 -10.39 -3.08 38.42
N ALA A 49 -9.10 -3.08 38.77
CA ALA A 49 -8.51 -2.21 39.76
C ALA A 49 -7.51 -1.27 39.09
N VAL A 50 -7.74 0.03 39.21
CA VAL A 50 -6.82 1.06 38.72
C VAL A 50 -6.05 1.61 39.90
N ALA A 51 -4.73 1.41 39.89
CA ALA A 51 -3.84 1.98 40.91
C ALA A 51 -3.26 3.30 40.41
N GLU A 52 -3.46 4.38 41.17
CA GLU A 52 -2.76 5.63 40.92
C GLU A 52 -1.26 5.42 41.15
N THR A 53 -0.50 5.54 40.07
CA THR A 53 0.95 5.41 40.15
C THR A 53 1.52 6.78 40.47
N ARG A 54 2.32 6.91 41.54
CA ARG A 54 3.08 8.15 41.80
C ARG A 54 3.85 8.51 40.54
N GLU A 55 3.78 9.77 40.13
CA GLU A 55 4.49 10.33 38.99
C GLU A 55 6.01 10.18 39.17
N ARG A 56 6.53 8.98 38.92
CA ARG A 56 7.96 8.71 38.87
C ARG A 56 8.43 9.36 37.58
N ARG A 57 8.90 10.60 37.71
CA ARG A 57 9.62 11.43 36.71
C ARG A 57 9.46 10.86 35.32
N GLN A 58 8.47 11.38 34.60
CA GLN A 58 8.21 11.17 33.17
C GLN A 58 9.37 10.43 32.52
N ARG A 59 9.23 9.10 32.39
CA ARG A 59 10.11 8.36 31.48
C ARG A 59 10.02 9.13 30.18
N GLU A 60 11.16 9.65 29.73
CA GLU A 60 11.31 10.44 28.51
C GLU A 60 10.33 9.89 27.49
N SER A 61 9.43 10.78 27.04
CA SER A 61 8.32 10.48 26.14
C SER A 61 8.76 9.40 25.17
N GLN A 62 8.12 8.22 25.23
CA GLN A 62 8.37 7.17 24.25
C GLN A 62 8.41 7.86 22.88
N ALA A 63 9.50 7.64 22.13
CA ALA A 63 9.70 8.25 20.82
C ALA A 63 8.37 8.18 20.08
N ASP A 64 7.89 9.35 19.65
CA ASP A 64 6.56 9.50 19.08
C ASP A 64 6.51 8.72 17.75
N VAL A 65 6.30 7.40 17.85
CA VAL A 65 6.15 6.51 16.71
C VAL A 65 4.94 6.95 15.90
N SER A 66 3.96 7.60 16.55
CA SER A 66 2.82 8.20 15.87
C SER A 66 3.19 9.40 15.00
N SER A 67 4.28 10.11 15.26
CA SER A 67 4.80 11.16 14.36
C SER A 67 5.53 10.60 13.14
N GLN A 68 6.16 9.42 13.27
CA GLN A 68 6.80 8.71 12.16
C GLN A 68 5.81 7.87 11.34
N LEU A 69 4.73 7.42 11.97
CA LEU A 69 3.58 6.74 11.35
C LEU A 69 2.46 7.71 10.99
N ALA A 70 2.57 8.99 11.37
CA ALA A 70 1.67 10.03 10.89
C ALA A 70 1.76 9.95 9.37
N ARG A 71 0.63 9.55 8.79
CA ARG A 71 0.30 9.51 7.37
C ARG A 71 1.37 10.24 6.61
N ILE A 72 2.21 9.51 5.88
CA ILE A 72 3.21 10.14 5.03
C ILE A 72 2.41 10.82 3.92
N GLU A 73 1.91 12.01 4.24
CA GLU A 73 1.20 12.91 3.36
C GLU A 73 2.08 13.06 2.15
N ILE A 74 1.49 12.73 1.00
CA ILE A 74 2.23 12.81 -0.24
C ILE A 74 2.29 14.30 -0.56
N PRO A 75 3.50 14.91 -0.58
CA PRO A 75 3.61 16.34 -0.72
C PRO A 75 2.99 16.80 -2.04
N HIS A 76 2.40 17.98 -2.05
CA HIS A 76 1.85 18.66 -3.25
C HIS A 76 0.67 17.94 -3.96
N THR A 77 0.13 16.84 -3.45
CA THR A 77 -1.06 16.22 -4.06
C THR A 77 -2.29 17.11 -3.98
N ASP A 78 -2.48 17.81 -2.86
CA ASP A 78 -3.64 18.68 -2.66
C ASP A 78 -3.59 19.89 -3.61
N GLU A 79 -2.39 20.48 -3.79
CA GLU A 79 -2.16 21.55 -4.74
C GLU A 79 -2.39 21.11 -6.19
N PHE A 80 -2.01 19.86 -6.52
CA PHE A 80 -2.25 19.28 -7.84
C PHE A 80 -3.74 19.08 -8.09
N PHE A 81 -4.44 18.39 -7.19
CA PHE A 81 -5.85 18.07 -7.34
C PHE A 81 -6.76 19.31 -7.25
N ALA A 82 -6.30 20.39 -6.62
CA ALA A 82 -6.99 21.68 -6.66
C ALA A 82 -6.90 22.38 -8.03
N LYS A 83 -5.89 22.07 -8.86
CA LYS A 83 -5.69 22.71 -10.17
C LYS A 83 -6.31 21.95 -11.32
N ILE A 84 -6.31 20.62 -11.27
CA ILE A 84 -6.96 19.81 -12.29
C ILE A 84 -8.48 19.93 -12.16
N SER A 85 -9.18 20.16 -13.27
CA SER A 85 -10.64 20.17 -13.24
C SER A 85 -11.18 18.75 -12.97
N GLU A 86 -12.27 18.66 -12.21
CA GLU A 86 -12.90 17.35 -11.95
C GLU A 86 -13.36 16.64 -13.23
N GLU A 87 -13.74 17.41 -14.25
CA GLU A 87 -14.21 16.87 -15.54
C GLU A 87 -13.06 16.20 -16.31
N GLN A 88 -11.92 16.90 -16.45
CA GLN A 88 -10.72 16.34 -17.08
C GLN A 88 -10.21 15.11 -16.33
N LEU A 89 -10.25 15.15 -14.99
CA LEU A 89 -9.89 14.01 -14.17
C LEU A 89 -10.80 12.80 -14.43
N LYS A 90 -12.12 13.01 -14.49
CA LYS A 90 -13.08 11.93 -14.77
C LYS A 90 -12.90 11.35 -16.17
N GLU A 91 -12.69 12.19 -17.18
CA GLU A 91 -12.45 11.76 -18.57
C GLU A 91 -11.19 10.90 -18.66
N LEU A 92 -10.09 11.36 -18.07
CA LEU A 92 -8.82 10.61 -18.04
C LEU A 92 -8.96 9.25 -17.37
N LEU A 93 -9.69 9.18 -16.25
CA LEU A 93 -9.91 7.94 -15.53
C LEU A 93 -10.79 6.96 -16.31
N ASP A 94 -11.82 7.44 -17.02
CA ASP A 94 -12.64 6.58 -17.88
C ASP A 94 -11.83 6.05 -19.07
N GLU A 95 -11.01 6.89 -19.71
CA GLU A 95 -10.09 6.44 -20.78
C GLU A 95 -9.14 5.36 -20.29
N PHE A 96 -8.56 5.55 -19.10
CA PHE A 96 -7.69 4.55 -18.49
C PHE A 96 -8.44 3.23 -18.21
N GLU A 97 -9.67 3.30 -17.70
CA GLU A 97 -10.50 2.12 -17.50
C GLU A 97 -10.86 1.43 -18.82
N GLN A 98 -11.15 2.18 -19.88
CA GLN A 98 -11.38 1.63 -21.22
C GLN A 98 -10.16 0.85 -21.74
N VAL A 99 -8.94 1.38 -21.54
CA VAL A 99 -7.70 0.68 -21.90
C VAL A 99 -7.60 -0.65 -21.15
N ARG A 100 -7.84 -0.64 -19.83
CA ARG A 100 -7.82 -1.86 -19.01
C ARG A 100 -8.86 -2.88 -19.46
N ARG A 101 -10.08 -2.44 -19.77
CA ARG A 101 -11.14 -3.31 -20.31
C ARG A 101 -10.74 -3.96 -21.63
N ARG A 102 -10.11 -3.20 -22.54
CA ARG A 102 -9.62 -3.71 -23.83
C ARG A 102 -8.48 -4.72 -23.66
N LEU A 103 -7.58 -4.50 -22.71
CA LEU A 103 -6.52 -5.45 -22.37
C LEU A 103 -7.11 -6.78 -21.89
N LYS A 104 -8.02 -6.73 -20.90
CA LYS A 104 -8.69 -7.92 -20.35
C LYS A 104 -9.56 -8.66 -21.36
N ALA A 105 -10.29 -7.93 -22.22
CA ALA A 105 -11.08 -8.55 -23.28
C ALA A 105 -10.20 -9.31 -24.28
N GLY A 106 -8.99 -8.80 -24.54
CA GLY A 106 -8.01 -9.41 -25.43
C GLY A 106 -7.35 -10.68 -24.89
N GLU A 107 -7.34 -10.88 -23.58
CA GLU A 107 -6.74 -12.05 -22.92
C GLU A 107 -7.54 -13.33 -23.12
N ARG A 108 -8.87 -13.23 -23.31
CA ARG A 108 -9.76 -14.38 -23.52
C ARG A 108 -9.44 -15.16 -24.79
N ASN A 109 -8.79 -14.50 -25.76
CA ASN A 109 -8.43 -15.08 -27.06
C ASN A 109 -6.96 -15.51 -27.13
N PHE A 110 -6.20 -15.41 -26.04
CA PHE A 110 -4.77 -15.68 -26.01
C PHE A 110 -4.47 -17.01 -25.31
N ASP A 111 -3.80 -17.92 -26.02
CA ASP A 111 -3.48 -19.26 -25.53
C ASP A 111 -2.59 -19.18 -24.28
N HIS A 112 -3.00 -19.90 -23.23
CA HIS A 112 -2.37 -19.82 -21.91
C HIS A 112 -0.93 -20.40 -21.91
N GLU A 113 -0.60 -21.26 -22.88
CA GLU A 113 0.73 -21.86 -23.06
C GLU A 113 1.78 -20.85 -23.55
N SER A 114 1.37 -19.76 -24.20
CA SER A 114 2.28 -18.73 -24.72
C SER A 114 2.69 -17.69 -23.66
N ARG A 115 2.10 -17.72 -22.45
CA ARG A 115 2.22 -16.65 -21.45
C ARG A 115 3.59 -16.53 -20.78
N HIS A 116 4.53 -17.44 -21.03
CA HIS A 116 5.80 -17.49 -20.29
C HIS A 116 7.06 -17.76 -21.11
N SER A 117 6.98 -17.92 -22.43
CA SER A 117 8.17 -18.29 -23.21
C SER A 117 9.18 -17.14 -23.37
N ASN A 118 8.72 -15.89 -23.31
CA ASN A 118 9.53 -14.72 -23.68
C ASN A 118 9.72 -13.68 -22.56
N LEU A 119 8.98 -13.78 -21.45
CA LEU A 119 9.09 -12.81 -20.36
C LEU A 119 10.20 -13.18 -19.35
N PRO A 120 10.92 -12.19 -18.81
CA PRO A 120 11.84 -12.44 -17.71
C PRO A 120 11.10 -12.93 -16.47
N LYS A 121 11.71 -13.84 -15.72
CA LYS A 121 11.23 -14.19 -14.37
C LYS A 121 11.15 -12.94 -13.48
N PRO A 122 10.23 -12.87 -12.50
CA PRO A 122 10.03 -11.68 -11.67
C PRO A 122 11.29 -11.27 -10.87
N GLU A 123 12.12 -12.26 -10.52
CA GLU A 123 13.38 -12.05 -9.78
C GLU A 123 14.50 -11.45 -10.64
N ASN A 124 14.41 -11.55 -11.97
CA ASN A 124 15.49 -11.15 -12.87
C ASN A 124 15.47 -9.65 -13.16
N GLU A 125 15.86 -8.85 -12.17
CA GLU A 125 15.92 -7.39 -12.25
C GLU A 125 16.68 -6.89 -13.50
N ALA A 126 17.86 -7.45 -13.79
CA ALA A 126 18.68 -7.03 -14.93
C ALA A 126 18.01 -7.22 -16.31
N LYS A 127 17.20 -8.28 -16.47
CA LYS A 127 16.48 -8.52 -17.73
C LYS A 127 15.27 -7.60 -17.86
N TRP A 128 14.56 -7.35 -16.76
CA TRP A 128 13.49 -6.36 -16.73
C TRP A 128 14.03 -4.96 -17.04
N ARG A 129 15.18 -4.57 -16.46
CA ARG A 129 15.80 -3.27 -16.72
C ARG A 129 16.10 -3.07 -18.20
N ARG A 130 16.64 -4.10 -18.87
CA ARG A 130 16.88 -4.11 -20.32
C ARG A 130 15.59 -4.00 -21.13
N LEU A 131 14.52 -4.65 -20.69
CA LEU A 131 13.26 -4.68 -21.42
C LEU A 131 12.52 -3.34 -21.38
N CYS A 132 12.44 -2.71 -20.20
CA CYS A 132 11.56 -1.56 -19.99
C CYS A 132 12.23 -0.23 -19.62
N PHE A 133 13.52 -0.23 -19.25
CA PHE A 133 14.13 0.94 -18.61
C PHE A 133 15.45 1.41 -19.24
N GLU A 134 16.24 0.51 -19.83
CA GLU A 134 17.54 0.84 -20.42
C GLU A 134 17.41 1.40 -21.85
N LYS A 135 17.93 2.61 -22.07
CA LYS A 135 17.79 3.35 -23.34
C LYS A 135 18.25 2.61 -24.60
N GLN A 136 19.22 1.69 -24.49
CA GLN A 136 19.81 1.00 -25.65
C GLN A 136 19.09 -0.29 -26.03
N THR A 137 18.40 -0.93 -25.08
CA THR A 137 17.83 -2.27 -25.25
C THR A 137 16.31 -2.31 -25.03
N SER A 138 15.74 -1.23 -24.51
CA SER A 138 14.32 -1.11 -24.22
C SER A 138 13.49 -1.15 -25.50
N GLN A 139 12.56 -2.07 -25.54
CA GLN A 139 11.56 -2.18 -26.60
C GLN A 139 10.32 -1.42 -26.16
N ARG A 140 9.54 -0.82 -27.08
CA ARG A 140 8.26 -0.20 -26.69
C ARG A 140 7.26 -1.27 -26.20
N PRO A 141 6.40 -0.96 -25.21
CA PRO A 141 5.41 -1.91 -24.71
C PRO A 141 4.38 -2.19 -25.79
N THR A 142 4.60 -3.28 -26.54
CA THR A 142 3.65 -3.75 -27.54
C THR A 142 2.57 -4.57 -26.86
N LEU A 143 1.32 -4.50 -27.34
CA LEU A 143 0.19 -5.28 -26.80
C LEU A 143 0.49 -6.77 -26.66
N THR A 144 1.28 -7.34 -27.57
CA THR A 144 1.73 -8.73 -27.51
C THR A 144 2.53 -9.04 -26.25
N ILE A 145 3.42 -8.13 -25.83
CA ILE A 145 4.24 -8.30 -24.63
C ILE A 145 3.40 -8.03 -23.40
N VAL A 146 2.64 -6.92 -23.39
CA VAL A 146 1.81 -6.50 -22.26
C VAL A 146 0.79 -7.57 -21.87
N ARG A 147 0.17 -8.25 -22.86
CA ARG A 147 -0.77 -9.36 -22.61
C ARG A 147 -0.14 -10.63 -22.03
N GLN A 148 1.17 -10.78 -22.14
CA GLN A 148 1.88 -11.93 -21.55
C GLN A 148 2.20 -11.67 -20.07
N ILE A 149 2.18 -10.41 -19.62
CA ILE A 149 2.53 -10.05 -18.25
C ILE A 149 1.42 -10.52 -17.32
N ASP A 150 1.73 -11.48 -16.46
CA ASP A 150 0.85 -11.88 -15.38
C ASP A 150 0.95 -10.90 -14.20
N GLN A 151 -0.02 -10.97 -13.27
CA GLN A 151 -0.05 -10.08 -12.10
C GLN A 151 1.25 -10.10 -11.30
N LYS A 152 1.89 -11.27 -11.17
CA LYS A 152 3.14 -11.41 -10.41
C LYS A 152 4.29 -10.66 -11.08
N ASN A 153 4.44 -10.79 -12.40
CA ASN A 153 5.44 -10.04 -13.14
C ASN A 153 5.10 -8.55 -13.20
N ALA A 154 3.83 -8.16 -13.27
CA ALA A 154 3.42 -6.76 -13.24
C ALA A 154 3.82 -6.08 -11.92
N CYS A 155 3.53 -6.71 -10.77
CA CYS A 155 3.93 -6.19 -9.46
C CYS A 155 5.46 -6.13 -9.32
N ALA A 156 6.17 -7.21 -9.67
CA ALA A 156 7.63 -7.24 -9.60
C ALA A 156 8.28 -6.18 -10.50
N ALA A 157 7.79 -6.04 -11.74
CA ALA A 157 8.27 -5.02 -12.66
C ALA A 157 7.98 -3.61 -12.14
N LEU A 158 6.85 -3.37 -11.49
CA LEU A 158 6.54 -2.08 -10.85
C LEU A 158 7.55 -1.75 -9.73
N TRP A 159 7.86 -2.70 -8.86
CA TRP A 159 8.84 -2.52 -7.78
C TRP A 159 10.23 -2.22 -8.33
N HIS A 160 10.66 -2.98 -9.33
CA HIS A 160 11.94 -2.74 -10.01
C HIS A 160 11.98 -1.37 -10.68
N PHE A 161 10.90 -0.98 -11.36
CA PHE A 161 10.78 0.32 -12.03
C PHE A 161 10.86 1.48 -11.04
N GLU A 162 10.16 1.35 -9.90
CA GLU A 162 10.18 2.31 -8.80
C GLU A 162 11.58 2.44 -8.19
N LYS A 163 12.27 1.32 -7.96
CA LYS A 163 13.67 1.30 -7.52
C LYS A 163 14.59 2.03 -8.49
N TRP A 164 14.54 1.72 -9.79
CA TRP A 164 15.43 2.34 -10.76
C TRP A 164 15.14 3.82 -10.98
N LEU A 165 13.86 4.23 -10.96
CA LEU A 165 13.51 5.64 -10.99
C LEU A 165 14.12 6.39 -9.80
N ARG A 166 14.05 5.81 -8.59
CA ARG A 166 14.65 6.42 -7.40
C ARG A 166 16.18 6.53 -7.55
N GLU A 167 16.84 5.46 -7.98
CA GLU A 167 18.29 5.44 -8.18
C GLU A 167 18.75 6.50 -9.21
N GLU A 168 18.10 6.57 -10.37
CA GLU A 168 18.46 7.54 -11.41
C GLU A 168 18.16 8.97 -10.97
N THR A 169 17.03 9.22 -10.30
CA THR A 169 16.68 10.55 -9.77
C THR A 169 17.69 11.02 -8.71
N LEU A 170 18.09 10.13 -7.79
CA LEU A 170 19.12 10.45 -6.78
C LEU A 170 20.49 10.70 -7.41
N SER A 171 20.86 9.93 -8.44
CA SER A 171 22.16 10.07 -9.11
C SER A 171 22.29 11.34 -9.94
N ALA A 172 21.17 11.82 -10.52
CA ALA A 172 21.16 13.04 -11.31
C ALA A 172 21.31 14.30 -10.46
N GLN A 173 20.98 14.23 -9.16
CA GLN A 173 20.97 15.38 -8.23
C GLN A 173 20.13 16.58 -8.72
N GLU A 174 19.23 16.35 -9.68
CA GLU A 174 18.37 17.34 -10.30
C GLU A 174 16.92 17.03 -9.93
N GLU A 175 16.19 18.04 -9.44
CA GLU A 175 14.79 17.88 -9.05
C GLU A 175 13.88 17.54 -10.25
N LEU A 176 14.30 17.88 -11.48
CA LEU A 176 13.57 17.60 -12.72
C LEU A 176 13.94 16.25 -13.34
N ALA A 177 14.92 15.53 -12.81
CA ALA A 177 15.37 14.27 -13.41
C ALA A 177 14.22 13.27 -13.58
N CYS A 178 13.34 13.15 -12.58
CA CYS A 178 12.18 12.27 -12.65
C CYS A 178 11.22 12.66 -13.80
N ALA A 179 10.97 13.96 -13.99
CA ALA A 179 10.12 14.47 -15.06
C ALA A 179 10.72 14.17 -16.45
N SER A 180 12.03 14.39 -16.61
CA SER A 180 12.76 14.11 -17.85
C SER A 180 12.80 12.61 -18.16
N LEU A 181 13.03 11.77 -17.15
CA LEU A 181 13.07 10.32 -17.29
C LEU A 181 11.73 9.71 -17.73
N LEU A 182 10.61 10.29 -17.31
CA LEU A 182 9.26 9.84 -17.71
C LEU A 182 8.81 10.43 -19.04
N SER A 183 9.29 11.63 -19.37
CA SER A 183 9.06 12.26 -20.68
C SER A 183 9.79 11.53 -21.81
N ASP A 184 10.84 10.77 -21.48
CA ASP A 184 11.40 9.78 -22.39
C ASP A 184 10.30 8.79 -22.80
N SER A 185 9.93 8.83 -24.08
CA SER A 185 8.77 8.13 -24.65
C SER A 185 8.64 6.65 -24.22
N TYR A 186 9.74 5.91 -24.03
CA TYR A 186 9.66 4.49 -23.67
C TYR A 186 9.38 4.22 -22.18
N ARG A 187 9.96 5.00 -21.24
CA ARG A 187 9.81 4.73 -19.80
C ARG A 187 8.39 5.03 -19.32
N GLY A 188 7.86 6.19 -19.72
CA GLY A 188 6.47 6.54 -19.44
C GLY A 188 5.48 5.52 -20.03
N GLU A 189 5.69 5.10 -21.27
CA GLU A 189 4.84 4.08 -21.92
C GLU A 189 4.86 2.76 -21.15
N TRP A 190 6.03 2.30 -20.69
CA TRP A 190 6.14 1.07 -19.88
C TRP A 190 5.46 1.18 -18.54
N LEU A 191 5.66 2.29 -17.82
CA LEU A 191 5.00 2.50 -16.54
C LEU A 191 3.48 2.51 -16.71
N PHE A 192 2.98 3.21 -17.74
CA PHE A 192 1.56 3.24 -18.06
C PHE A 192 1.03 1.84 -18.40
N ALA A 193 1.74 1.08 -19.23
CA ALA A 193 1.37 -0.29 -19.58
C ALA A 193 1.33 -1.20 -18.35
N LEU A 194 2.32 -1.11 -17.45
CA LEU A 194 2.35 -1.86 -16.20
C LEU A 194 1.14 -1.50 -15.32
N LEU A 195 0.87 -0.20 -15.11
CA LEU A 195 -0.30 0.25 -14.33
C LEU A 195 -1.62 -0.23 -14.94
N ALA A 196 -1.73 -0.30 -16.26
CA ALA A 196 -2.91 -0.81 -16.95
C ALA A 196 -3.08 -2.33 -16.79
N THR A 197 -1.98 -3.09 -16.63
CA THR A 197 -2.03 -4.55 -16.39
C THR A 197 -2.34 -4.92 -14.93
N LEU A 198 -2.04 -4.03 -13.98
CA LEU A 198 -2.22 -4.35 -12.55
C LEU A 198 -3.68 -4.56 -12.19
N GLU A 199 -4.00 -5.72 -11.65
CA GLU A 199 -5.32 -6.03 -11.09
C GLU A 199 -5.43 -5.58 -9.63
N THR A 200 -6.62 -5.13 -9.23
CA THR A 200 -6.97 -4.80 -7.85
C THR A 200 -7.78 -5.94 -7.23
N PRO A 201 -7.64 -6.26 -5.92
CA PRO A 201 -6.79 -5.59 -4.92
C PRO A 201 -5.31 -5.97 -5.03
N LEU A 202 -4.42 -5.03 -4.72
CA LEU A 202 -2.96 -5.27 -4.64
C LEU A 202 -2.51 -5.64 -3.23
N ASP A 203 -1.31 -6.20 -3.11
CA ASP A 203 -0.64 -6.42 -1.84
C ASP A 203 -0.10 -5.10 -1.22
N ALA A 204 0.21 -5.13 0.07
CA ALA A 204 0.64 -3.96 0.82
C ALA A 204 1.96 -3.35 0.28
N ASP A 205 2.89 -4.17 -0.20
CA ASP A 205 4.19 -3.72 -0.71
C ASP A 205 4.03 -3.03 -2.06
N SER A 206 3.18 -3.56 -2.94
CA SER A 206 2.77 -2.90 -4.19
C SER A 206 2.11 -1.54 -3.94
N TYR A 207 1.23 -1.45 -2.94
CA TYR A 207 0.68 -0.15 -2.55
C TYR A 207 1.73 0.80 -1.95
N ALA A 208 2.73 0.29 -1.22
CA ALA A 208 3.84 1.11 -0.73
C ALA A 208 4.69 1.68 -1.88
N SER A 209 5.02 0.87 -2.89
CA SER A 209 5.71 1.35 -4.10
C SER A 209 4.87 2.36 -4.89
N MET A 210 3.55 2.16 -5.02
CA MET A 210 2.66 3.16 -5.65
C MET A 210 2.70 4.51 -4.92
N ARG A 211 2.68 4.52 -3.58
CA ARG A 211 2.82 5.75 -2.80
C ARG A 211 4.19 6.39 -3.00
N SER A 212 5.26 5.59 -3.06
CA SER A 212 6.60 6.11 -3.33
C SER A 212 6.69 6.77 -4.72
N LEU A 213 6.13 6.13 -5.75
CA LEU A 213 6.04 6.70 -7.10
C LEU A 213 5.25 8.01 -7.08
N LEU A 214 4.08 8.01 -6.44
CA LEU A 214 3.22 9.19 -6.34
C LEU A 214 3.93 10.37 -5.66
N ARG A 215 4.74 10.13 -4.60
CA ARG A 215 5.58 11.17 -3.97
C ARG A 215 6.64 11.70 -4.92
N MET A 216 7.34 10.82 -5.64
CA MET A 216 8.36 11.27 -6.61
C MET A 216 7.72 12.12 -7.72
N PHE A 217 6.55 11.73 -8.21
CA PHE A 217 5.87 12.43 -9.28
C PHE A 217 5.30 13.77 -8.83
N SER A 218 4.76 13.86 -7.62
CA SER A 218 4.22 15.12 -7.09
C SER A 218 5.32 16.15 -6.82
N VAL A 219 6.48 15.72 -6.29
CA VAL A 219 7.67 16.57 -6.13
C VAL A 219 8.19 17.04 -7.49
N ALA A 220 8.34 16.12 -8.45
CA ALA A 220 8.79 16.46 -9.80
C ALA A 220 7.81 17.42 -10.51
N TRP A 221 6.50 17.22 -10.34
CA TRP A 221 5.48 18.10 -10.91
C TRP A 221 5.60 19.52 -10.34
N LYS A 222 5.80 19.66 -9.02
CA LYS A 222 6.00 20.96 -8.39
C LYS A 222 7.26 21.66 -8.91
N ALA A 223 8.35 20.93 -9.10
CA ALA A 223 9.58 21.46 -9.70
C ALA A 223 9.37 21.93 -11.14
N THR A 224 8.62 21.17 -11.96
CA THR A 224 8.29 21.60 -13.35
C THR A 224 7.43 22.86 -13.37
N GLU A 225 6.53 23.03 -12.39
CA GLU A 225 5.70 24.23 -12.30
C GLU A 225 6.53 25.48 -11.94
N SER A 226 7.50 25.33 -11.03
CA SER A 226 8.37 26.42 -10.58
C SER A 226 9.35 26.90 -11.66
N ASN A 227 9.77 26.02 -12.57
CA ASN A 227 10.78 26.34 -13.59
C ASN A 227 10.22 26.96 -14.88
N GLY A 228 8.89 27.09 -14.98
CA GLY A 228 8.27 27.71 -16.16
C GLY A 228 8.20 26.78 -17.38
N ALA A 229 7.47 27.25 -18.40
CA ALA A 229 6.82 26.50 -19.47
C ALA A 229 7.71 25.72 -20.48
N GLU A 230 8.99 25.44 -20.19
CA GLU A 230 9.86 24.74 -21.15
C GLU A 230 9.50 23.27 -21.33
N ASP A 231 8.85 22.63 -20.34
CA ASP A 231 8.50 21.20 -20.39
C ASP A 231 7.00 20.91 -20.14
N VAL A 232 6.12 21.58 -20.89
CA VAL A 232 4.65 21.32 -20.84
C VAL A 232 4.34 19.83 -21.02
N SER A 233 5.11 19.13 -21.86
CA SER A 233 4.97 17.69 -22.07
C SER A 233 5.28 16.87 -20.80
N ALA A 234 6.30 17.25 -20.03
CA ALA A 234 6.67 16.52 -18.82
C ALA A 234 5.64 16.70 -17.71
N SER A 235 5.15 17.94 -17.54
CA SER A 235 4.09 18.25 -16.59
C SER A 235 2.80 17.49 -16.92
N ALA A 236 2.45 17.38 -18.21
CA ALA A 236 1.29 16.60 -18.65
C ALA A 236 1.43 15.11 -18.32
N VAL A 237 2.58 14.49 -18.62
CA VAL A 237 2.86 13.08 -18.31
C VAL A 237 2.76 12.80 -16.81
N LEU A 238 3.34 13.67 -15.98
CA LEU A 238 3.24 13.57 -14.53
C LEU A 238 1.79 13.70 -14.05
N SER A 239 1.03 14.61 -14.65
CA SER A 239 -0.38 14.82 -14.32
C SER A 239 -1.23 13.56 -14.54
N VAL A 240 -0.96 12.83 -15.64
CA VAL A 240 -1.61 11.53 -15.91
C VAL A 240 -1.29 10.52 -14.81
N PHE A 241 -0.01 10.34 -14.46
CA PHE A 241 0.39 9.37 -13.45
C PHE A 241 -0.09 9.71 -12.05
N ILE A 242 -0.05 10.98 -11.65
CA ILE A 242 -0.57 11.44 -10.35
C ILE A 242 -2.07 11.17 -10.26
N SER A 243 -2.82 11.42 -11.34
CA SER A 243 -4.27 11.17 -11.40
C SER A 243 -4.59 9.67 -11.27
N ILE A 244 -3.87 8.81 -12.00
CA ILE A 244 -4.06 7.35 -11.94
C ILE A 244 -3.66 6.83 -10.56
N LEU A 245 -2.46 7.12 -10.06
CA LEU A 245 -2.01 6.61 -8.76
C LEU A 245 -2.86 7.16 -7.61
N GLY A 246 -3.18 8.46 -7.63
CA GLY A 246 -3.92 9.11 -6.56
C GLY A 246 -5.38 8.71 -6.51
N LYS A 247 -6.11 8.82 -7.63
CA LYS A 247 -7.58 8.64 -7.66
C LYS A 247 -8.01 7.26 -8.12
N TYR A 248 -7.38 6.68 -9.16
CA TYR A 248 -7.76 5.33 -9.62
C TYR A 248 -7.37 4.26 -8.60
N PHE A 249 -6.12 4.29 -8.14
CA PHE A 249 -5.62 3.33 -7.15
C PHE A 249 -5.88 3.77 -5.70
N GLY A 250 -6.51 4.92 -5.48
CA GLY A 250 -6.92 5.41 -4.15
C GLY A 250 -5.75 5.69 -3.20
N GLN A 251 -4.60 6.14 -3.71
CA GLN A 251 -3.42 6.42 -2.88
C GLN A 251 -3.46 7.78 -2.18
N VAL A 252 -4.34 8.69 -2.62
CA VAL A 252 -4.67 9.91 -1.88
C VAL A 252 -5.96 9.62 -1.11
N GLU A 253 -5.84 9.52 0.21
CA GLU A 253 -6.97 9.26 1.12
C GLU A 253 -8.13 10.22 0.81
N SER A 254 -9.35 9.68 0.83
CA SER A 254 -10.57 10.45 1.03
C SER A 254 -10.87 10.56 2.51
#